data_AF-A0A2N3DJD5-F1
#
_entry.id   AF-A0A2N3DJD5-F1
#
_cell.length_a   1.000
_cell.length_b   1.000
_cell.length_c   1.000
_cell.angle_alpha   90.00
_cell.angle_beta   90.00
_cell.angle_gamma   90.00
#
_symmetry.space_group_name_H-M   'P 1'
#
loop_
_entity.id
_entity.type
_entity.pdbx_description
1 polymer ?
#
loop_
_entity_poly.entity_id
_entity_poly.type
_entity_poly.pdbx_seq_one_letter_code
_entity_poly.pdbx_strand_id
1 'polypeptide(L)'
;DIWRMLREFFDNEMDSQLPITGAVEGINTLAERADVVILTNLVDGHRDARAEQLAKVGINARVFTNQGPKGPALKAIIDEYTPTRALFIDDLAQHHASVAEITPQVTRLHLCGEPMIAHAIDCAHKAGHAEARIDRWDEALPWLLERLED
;
A
#
# COMPACT_ATOMS: atom_id res chain seq x y z
N ASP A 1 25.44 -12.55 -3.34
CA ASP A 1 24.58 -13.48 -2.59
C ASP A 1 23.19 -12.95 -2.26
N ILE A 2 23.02 -11.84 -1.54
CA ILE A 2 21.69 -11.35 -1.10
C ILE A 2 20.70 -11.12 -2.26
N TRP A 3 21.14 -10.51 -3.37
CA TRP A 3 20.27 -10.28 -4.53
C TRP A 3 19.78 -11.57 -5.22
N ARG A 4 20.56 -12.65 -5.13
CA ARG A 4 20.12 -13.96 -5.63
C ARG A 4 19.08 -14.55 -4.69
N MET A 5 19.31 -14.49 -3.38
CA MET A 5 18.37 -14.98 -2.36
C MET A 5 17.03 -14.22 -2.39
N LEU A 6 17.06 -12.90 -2.60
CA LEU A 6 15.82 -12.11 -2.75
C LEU A 6 15.04 -12.50 -4.01
N ARG A 7 15.73 -12.74 -5.13
CA ARG A 7 15.07 -13.26 -6.34
C ARG A 7 14.46 -14.64 -6.09
N GLU A 8 15.24 -15.57 -5.56
CA GLU A 8 14.75 -16.92 -5.23
C GLU A 8 13.57 -16.88 -4.25
N PHE A 9 13.56 -15.95 -3.30
CA PHE A 9 12.42 -15.72 -2.41
C PHE A 9 11.18 -15.23 -3.18
N PHE A 10 11.30 -14.20 -4.02
CA PHE A 10 10.18 -13.71 -4.81
C PHE A 10 9.68 -14.74 -5.84
N ASP A 11 10.56 -15.60 -6.33
CA ASP A 11 10.20 -16.65 -7.30
C ASP A 11 9.40 -17.79 -6.64
N ASN A 12 9.63 -18.10 -5.35
CA ASN A 12 9.10 -19.33 -4.72
C ASN A 12 8.17 -19.10 -3.53
N GLU A 13 8.30 -17.98 -2.81
CA GLU A 13 7.60 -17.77 -1.53
C GLU A 13 6.45 -16.76 -1.61
N MET A 14 6.17 -16.18 -2.78
CA MET A 14 5.08 -15.20 -2.89
C MET A 14 3.71 -15.80 -2.56
N ASP A 15 3.47 -17.06 -2.94
CA ASP A 15 2.21 -17.77 -2.66
C ASP A 15 2.04 -18.16 -1.17
N SER A 16 3.08 -18.06 -0.33
CA SER A 16 2.98 -18.37 1.12
C SER A 16 2.50 -17.18 1.96
N GLN A 17 2.35 -15.99 1.36
CA GLN A 17 1.87 -14.80 2.05
C GLN A 17 0.35 -14.87 2.29
N LEU A 18 -0.04 -14.74 3.55
CA LEU A 18 -1.44 -14.64 3.96
C LEU A 18 -1.86 -13.17 4.11
N PRO A 19 -3.14 -12.85 3.87
CA PRO A 19 -3.64 -11.50 4.11
C PRO A 19 -3.60 -11.18 5.61
N ILE A 20 -3.25 -9.94 5.92
CA ILE A 20 -3.37 -9.39 7.28
C ILE A 20 -4.86 -9.39 7.67
N THR A 21 -5.14 -9.69 8.95
CA THR A 21 -6.50 -9.66 9.50
C THR A 21 -7.23 -8.36 9.13
N GLY A 22 -8.42 -8.50 8.55
CA GLY A 22 -9.26 -7.37 8.12
C GLY A 22 -8.86 -6.71 6.79
N ALA A 23 -7.70 -7.05 6.20
CA ALA A 23 -7.24 -6.39 4.98
C ALA A 23 -8.16 -6.64 3.78
N VAL A 24 -8.56 -7.89 3.55
CA VAL A 24 -9.43 -8.25 2.42
C VAL A 24 -10.79 -7.54 2.52
N GLU A 25 -11.41 -7.58 3.70
CA GLU A 25 -12.68 -6.91 3.96
C GLU A 25 -12.55 -5.38 3.82
N GLY A 26 -11.53 -4.78 4.42
CA GLY A 26 -11.30 -3.34 4.37
C GLY A 26 -11.03 -2.83 2.96
N ILE A 27 -10.16 -3.51 2.21
CA ILE A 27 -9.86 -3.17 0.81
C ILE A 27 -11.11 -3.28 -0.06
N ASN A 28 -11.90 -4.35 0.08
CA ASN A 28 -13.11 -4.52 -0.72
C ASN A 28 -14.21 -3.50 -0.33
N THR A 29 -14.31 -3.14 0.95
CA THR A 29 -15.23 -2.08 1.40
C THR A 29 -14.83 -0.72 0.81
N LEU A 30 -13.53 -0.40 0.76
CA LEU A 30 -13.05 0.83 0.10
C LEU A 30 -13.35 0.82 -1.40
N ALA A 31 -13.22 -0.35 -2.04
CA ALA A 31 -13.50 -0.53 -3.47
C ALA A 31 -14.97 -0.30 -3.86
N GLU A 32 -15.90 -0.32 -2.90
CA GLU A 32 -17.30 0.06 -3.14
C GLU A 32 -17.48 1.57 -3.40
N ARG A 33 -16.50 2.39 -2.98
CA ARG A 33 -16.62 3.87 -2.99
C ARG A 33 -15.51 4.58 -3.74
N ALA A 34 -14.42 3.90 -4.04
CA ALA A 34 -13.26 4.48 -4.73
C ALA A 34 -12.57 3.43 -5.61
N ASP A 35 -11.84 3.91 -6.62
CA ASP A 35 -10.90 3.06 -7.33
C ASP A 35 -9.77 2.62 -6.38
N VAL A 36 -9.60 1.31 -6.25
CA VAL A 36 -8.50 0.74 -5.46
C VAL A 36 -7.46 0.12 -6.38
N VAL A 37 -6.22 0.53 -6.18
CA VAL A 37 -5.05 0.03 -6.91
C VAL A 37 -3.97 -0.41 -5.93
N ILE A 38 -3.12 -1.34 -6.34
CA ILE A 38 -1.98 -1.81 -5.56
C ILE A 38 -0.70 -1.30 -6.20
N LEU A 39 0.06 -0.47 -5.51
CA LEU A 39 1.38 -0.02 -5.92
C LEU A 39 2.46 -0.75 -5.12
N THR A 40 3.19 -1.67 -5.75
CA THR A 40 4.20 -2.51 -5.09
C THR A 40 5.61 -2.27 -5.63
N ASN A 41 6.64 -2.54 -4.81
CA ASN A 41 8.05 -2.41 -5.21
C ASN A 41 8.62 -3.72 -5.81
N LEU A 42 7.75 -4.60 -6.30
CA LEU A 42 8.17 -5.76 -7.08
C LEU A 42 8.69 -5.31 -8.46
N VAL A 43 9.55 -6.13 -9.06
CA VAL A 43 9.95 -5.92 -10.46
C VAL A 43 8.80 -6.26 -11.40
N ASP A 44 8.75 -5.60 -12.56
CA ASP A 44 7.62 -5.67 -13.50
C ASP A 44 7.23 -7.10 -13.90
N GLY A 45 8.21 -8.01 -13.96
CA GLY A 45 7.97 -9.43 -14.28
C GLY A 45 7.08 -10.17 -13.28
N HIS A 46 6.90 -9.66 -12.05
CA HIS A 46 6.01 -10.26 -11.04
C HIS A 46 4.65 -9.57 -10.92
N ARG A 47 4.36 -8.56 -11.76
CA ARG A 47 3.09 -7.81 -11.67
C ARG A 47 1.88 -8.73 -11.79
N ASP A 48 1.85 -9.56 -12.82
CA ASP A 48 0.69 -10.41 -13.11
C ASP A 48 0.56 -11.53 -12.07
N ALA A 49 1.67 -12.13 -11.65
CA ALA A 49 1.69 -13.09 -10.53
C ALA A 49 1.16 -12.47 -9.23
N ARG A 50 1.51 -11.21 -8.93
CA ARG A 50 0.96 -10.51 -7.76
C ARG A 50 -0.53 -10.25 -7.89
N ALA A 51 -1.02 -9.89 -9.08
CA ALA A 51 -2.44 -9.71 -9.32
C ALA A 51 -3.22 -11.03 -9.11
N GLU A 52 -2.69 -12.14 -9.63
CA GLU A 52 -3.27 -13.48 -9.42
C GLU A 52 -3.28 -13.86 -7.93
N GLN A 53 -2.18 -13.61 -7.21
CA GLN A 53 -2.09 -13.89 -5.78
C GLN A 53 -3.14 -13.11 -4.98
N LEU A 54 -3.33 -11.83 -5.27
CA LEU A 54 -4.35 -10.99 -4.63
C LEU A 54 -5.76 -11.48 -4.96
N ALA A 55 -6.01 -11.87 -6.22
CA ALA A 55 -7.30 -12.41 -6.63
C ALA A 55 -7.65 -13.72 -5.92
N LYS A 56 -6.66 -14.60 -5.64
CA LYS A 56 -6.87 -15.84 -4.86
C LYS A 56 -7.44 -15.60 -3.45
N VAL A 57 -7.16 -14.43 -2.85
CA VAL A 57 -7.69 -14.04 -1.53
C VAL A 57 -8.86 -13.05 -1.62
N GLY A 58 -9.35 -12.76 -2.82
CA GLY A 58 -10.53 -11.92 -3.04
C GLY A 58 -10.26 -10.42 -3.21
N ILE A 59 -9.01 -10.00 -3.45
CA ILE A 59 -8.65 -8.61 -3.77
C ILE A 59 -8.47 -8.48 -5.29
N ASN A 60 -9.43 -7.83 -5.95
CA ASN A 60 -9.42 -7.61 -7.40
C ASN A 60 -9.08 -6.15 -7.71
N ALA A 61 -7.80 -5.80 -7.60
CA ALA A 61 -7.30 -4.44 -7.82
C ALA A 61 -6.19 -4.42 -8.89
N ARG A 62 -6.10 -3.34 -9.66
CA ARG A 62 -5.01 -3.19 -10.65
C ARG A 62 -3.68 -3.05 -9.93
N VAL A 63 -2.68 -3.82 -10.37
CA VAL A 63 -1.34 -3.81 -9.78
C VAL A 63 -0.39 -2.97 -10.63
N PHE A 64 0.27 -2.02 -9.99
CA PHE A 64 1.38 -1.23 -10.49
C PHE A 64 2.66 -1.64 -9.78
N THR A 65 3.74 -1.76 -10.52
CA THR A 65 5.09 -2.05 -10.02
C THR A 65 5.94 -0.77 -10.11
N ASN A 66 6.86 -0.60 -9.16
CA ASN A 66 7.92 0.39 -9.27
C ASN A 66 9.22 -0.14 -8.64
N GLN A 67 10.32 0.55 -8.88
CA GLN A 67 11.55 0.38 -8.10
C GLN A 67 11.96 1.72 -7.48
N GLY A 68 12.15 1.74 -6.15
CA GLY A 68 12.57 2.93 -5.41
C GLY A 68 11.43 3.65 -4.67
N PRO A 69 11.49 4.99 -4.53
CA PRO A 69 10.47 5.76 -3.82
C PRO A 69 9.08 5.71 -4.50
N LYS A 70 8.00 5.75 -3.71
CA LYS A 70 6.61 5.62 -4.21
C LYS A 70 6.05 6.89 -4.86
N GLY A 71 6.52 8.07 -4.45
CA GLY A 71 5.95 9.35 -4.87
C GLY A 71 5.86 9.56 -6.39
N PRO A 72 6.91 9.29 -7.19
CA PRO A 72 6.83 9.45 -8.65
C PRO A 72 5.81 8.50 -9.29
N ALA A 73 5.78 7.24 -8.84
CA ALA A 73 4.85 6.23 -9.36
C ALA A 73 3.40 6.56 -8.97
N LEU A 74 3.17 7.00 -7.74
CA LEU A 74 1.85 7.43 -7.30
C LEU A 74 1.37 8.67 -8.08
N LYS A 75 2.26 9.64 -8.34
CA LYS A 75 1.92 10.81 -9.17
C LYS A 75 1.43 10.38 -10.56
N ALA A 76 2.14 9.45 -11.21
CA ALA A 76 1.72 8.95 -12.52
C ALA A 76 0.34 8.28 -12.49
N ILE A 77 0.05 7.52 -11.43
CA ILE A 77 -1.28 6.91 -11.23
C ILE A 77 -2.35 7.99 -11.03
N ILE A 78 -2.09 9.01 -10.21
CA ILE A 78 -3.02 10.13 -10.00
C ILE A 78 -3.27 10.89 -11.31
N ASP A 79 -2.23 11.11 -12.11
CA ASP A 79 -2.37 11.76 -13.42
C ASP A 79 -3.22 10.90 -14.39
N GLU A 80 -3.17 9.56 -14.27
CA GLU A 80 -3.99 8.64 -15.09
C GLU A 80 -5.46 8.59 -14.66
N TYR A 81 -5.73 8.50 -13.35
CA TYR A 81 -7.10 8.36 -12.84
C TYR A 81 -7.80 9.70 -12.63
N THR A 82 -7.04 10.79 -12.48
CA THR A 82 -7.55 12.15 -12.19
C THR A 82 -8.59 12.19 -11.05
N PRO A 83 -8.31 11.58 -9.88
CA PRO A 83 -9.30 11.48 -8.83
C PRO A 83 -9.52 12.85 -8.16
N THR A 84 -10.73 13.08 -7.64
CA THR A 84 -11.02 14.27 -6.83
C THR A 84 -10.31 14.24 -5.48
N ARG A 85 -10.05 13.03 -4.95
CA ARG A 85 -9.33 12.77 -3.69
C ARG A 85 -8.50 11.50 -3.82
N ALA A 86 -7.35 11.46 -3.17
CA ALA A 86 -6.48 10.29 -3.17
C ALA A 86 -5.95 10.01 -1.77
N LEU A 87 -5.98 8.73 -1.40
CA LEU A 87 -5.41 8.21 -0.16
C LEU A 87 -4.27 7.24 -0.49
N PHE A 88 -3.21 7.27 0.31
CA PHE A 88 -2.05 6.39 0.20
C PHE A 88 -1.84 5.62 1.50
N ILE A 89 -1.79 4.30 1.41
CA ILE A 89 -1.64 3.40 2.56
C ILE A 89 -0.36 2.59 2.35
N ASP A 90 0.57 2.66 3.28
CA ASP A 90 1.87 1.97 3.19
C ASP A 90 2.45 1.78 4.60
N ASP A 91 3.29 0.77 4.77
CA ASP A 91 3.94 0.40 6.03
C ASP A 91 5.33 1.00 6.19
N LEU A 92 5.92 1.61 5.15
CA LEU A 92 7.30 2.12 5.21
C LEU A 92 7.34 3.65 5.24
N ALA A 93 7.97 4.22 6.28
CA ALA A 93 8.04 5.67 6.44
C ALA A 93 8.72 6.43 5.30
N GLN A 94 9.71 5.81 4.66
CA GLN A 94 10.39 6.37 3.49
C GLN A 94 9.45 6.56 2.29
N HIS A 95 8.44 5.70 2.16
CA HIS A 95 7.44 5.81 1.10
C HIS A 95 6.48 6.96 1.37
N HIS A 96 6.06 7.15 2.63
CA HIS A 96 5.31 8.33 3.06
C HIS A 96 6.08 9.63 2.83
N ALA A 97 7.36 9.68 3.17
CA ALA A 97 8.21 10.85 2.92
C ALA A 97 8.23 11.23 1.42
N SER A 98 8.42 10.22 0.56
CA SER A 98 8.42 10.42 -0.89
C SER A 98 7.08 10.93 -1.44
N VAL A 99 5.96 10.41 -0.91
CA VAL A 99 4.62 10.84 -1.30
C VAL A 99 4.33 12.24 -0.77
N ALA A 100 4.75 12.57 0.45
CA ALA A 100 4.60 13.90 1.04
C ALA A 100 5.36 14.97 0.24
N GLU A 101 6.55 14.65 -0.27
CA GLU A 101 7.35 15.56 -1.09
C GLU A 101 6.73 15.81 -2.47
N ILE A 102 6.27 14.75 -3.16
CA ILE A 102 5.90 14.83 -4.58
C ILE A 102 4.41 15.08 -4.78
N THR A 103 3.57 14.53 -3.92
CA THR A 103 2.11 14.65 -3.97
C THR A 103 1.58 15.03 -2.58
N PRO A 104 1.90 16.22 -2.07
CA PRO A 104 1.56 16.65 -0.72
C PRO A 104 0.05 16.62 -0.44
N GLN A 105 -0.78 16.79 -1.47
CA GLN A 105 -2.25 16.76 -1.40
C GLN A 105 -2.85 15.37 -1.12
N VAL A 106 -2.08 14.29 -1.30
CA VAL A 106 -2.54 12.92 -1.00
C VAL A 106 -2.59 12.74 0.50
N THR A 107 -3.72 12.24 1.02
CA THR A 107 -3.81 11.83 2.42
C THR A 107 -3.09 10.50 2.61
N ARG A 108 -2.19 10.43 3.58
CA ARG A 108 -1.28 9.31 3.82
C ARG A 108 -1.60 8.68 5.16
N LEU A 109 -2.00 7.40 5.12
CA LEU A 109 -2.14 6.57 6.30
C LEU A 109 -0.93 5.64 6.40
N HIS A 110 -0.17 5.76 7.48
CA HIS A 110 0.81 4.75 7.81
C HIS A 110 0.11 3.57 8.49
N LEU A 111 0.11 2.41 7.83
CA LEU A 111 -0.48 1.18 8.37
C LEU A 111 0.55 0.06 8.36
N CYS A 112 0.98 -0.38 9.55
CA CYS A 112 1.80 -1.59 9.69
C CYS A 112 1.00 -2.69 10.40
N GLY A 113 0.37 -3.56 9.61
CA GLY A 113 -0.52 -4.59 10.13
C GLY A 113 0.16 -5.86 10.68
N GLU A 114 1.50 -5.95 10.61
CA GLU A 114 2.27 -7.06 11.18
C GLU A 114 2.79 -6.68 12.58
N PRO A 115 2.20 -7.22 13.66
CA PRO A 115 2.56 -6.83 15.03
C PRO A 115 4.01 -7.13 15.39
N MET A 116 4.61 -8.16 14.79
CA MET A 116 5.99 -8.55 15.09
C MET A 116 7.01 -7.51 14.65
N ILE A 117 6.72 -6.70 13.64
CA ILE A 117 7.65 -5.70 13.10
C ILE A 117 7.22 -4.26 13.36
N ALA A 118 5.95 -4.03 13.74
CA ALA A 118 5.38 -2.69 13.88
C ALA A 118 6.19 -1.74 14.77
N HIS A 119 6.81 -2.27 15.83
CA HIS A 119 7.64 -1.51 16.78
C HIS A 119 9.03 -1.15 16.24
N ALA A 120 9.52 -1.85 15.22
CA ALA A 120 10.85 -1.69 14.65
C ALA A 120 10.87 -0.76 13.43
N ILE A 121 9.69 -0.36 12.93
CA ILE A 121 9.55 0.51 11.77
C ILE A 121 9.43 1.96 12.23
N ASP A 122 10.20 2.86 11.60
CA ASP A 122 10.10 4.30 11.82
C ASP A 122 8.67 4.80 11.63
N CYS A 123 8.20 5.68 12.50
CA CYS A 123 6.83 6.16 12.44
C CYS A 123 6.70 7.41 11.54
N ALA A 124 6.20 7.24 10.32
CA ALA A 124 5.94 8.35 9.38
C ALA A 124 5.09 9.48 9.98
N HIS A 125 4.11 9.15 10.81
CA HIS A 125 3.27 10.15 11.47
C HIS A 125 4.08 11.02 12.43
N LYS A 126 4.94 10.42 13.26
CA LYS A 126 5.86 11.17 14.14
C LYS A 126 6.85 12.02 13.35
N ALA A 127 7.25 11.57 12.16
CA ALA A 127 8.11 12.33 11.26
C ALA A 127 7.36 13.44 10.49
N GLY A 128 6.04 13.55 10.62
CA GLY A 128 5.22 14.55 9.92
C GLY A 128 4.96 14.22 8.44
N HIS A 129 5.21 12.98 8.01
CA HIS A 129 5.02 12.55 6.62
C HIS A 129 3.69 11.82 6.39
N ALA A 130 2.93 11.50 7.44
CA ALA A 130 1.63 10.86 7.35
C ALA A 130 0.65 11.49 8.33
N GLU A 131 -0.62 11.58 7.95
CA GLU A 131 -1.68 12.18 8.78
C GLU A 131 -2.00 11.33 10.00
N ALA A 132 -1.80 10.01 9.92
CA ALA A 132 -1.97 9.09 11.05
C ALA A 132 -1.06 7.85 10.94
N ARG A 133 -0.89 7.16 12.07
CA ARG A 133 -0.36 5.80 12.16
C ARG A 133 -1.43 4.92 12.83
N ILE A 134 -1.95 3.93 12.11
CA ILE A 134 -2.97 3.00 12.58
C ILE A 134 -2.57 1.60 12.14
N ASP A 135 -2.35 0.67 13.07
CA ASP A 135 -1.76 -0.64 12.77
C ASP A 135 -2.79 -1.76 12.58
N ARG A 136 -4.09 -1.44 12.61
CA ARG A 136 -5.16 -2.42 12.49
C ARG A 136 -6.22 -1.97 11.50
N TRP A 137 -6.72 -2.91 10.69
CA TRP A 137 -7.72 -2.61 9.65
C TRP A 137 -9.08 -2.22 10.20
N ASP A 138 -9.50 -2.76 11.35
CA ASP A 138 -10.76 -2.40 12.00
C ASP A 138 -10.80 -0.95 12.48
N GLU A 139 -9.64 -0.37 12.81
CA GLU A 139 -9.49 1.04 13.15
C GLU A 139 -9.19 1.90 11.90
N ALA A 140 -8.44 1.38 10.94
CA ALA A 140 -8.06 2.10 9.73
C ALA A 140 -9.24 2.31 8.78
N LEU A 141 -10.08 1.31 8.59
CA LEU A 141 -11.22 1.38 7.66
C LEU A 141 -12.16 2.56 7.95
N PRO A 142 -12.71 2.75 9.16
CA PRO A 142 -13.57 3.90 9.43
C PRO A 142 -12.83 5.24 9.24
N TRP A 143 -11.56 5.32 9.61
CA TRP A 143 -10.72 6.52 9.41
C TRP A 143 -10.54 6.86 7.92
N LEU A 144 -10.35 5.84 7.07
CA LEU A 144 -10.22 5.98 5.62
C LEU A 144 -11.55 6.39 4.98
N LEU A 145 -12.67 5.77 5.39
CA LEU A 145 -13.99 6.06 4.84
C LEU A 145 -14.44 7.50 5.12
N GLU A 146 -14.23 8.01 6.33
CA GLU A 146 -14.49 9.42 6.68
C GLU A 146 -13.76 10.37 5.70
N ARG A 147 -12.51 10.04 5.37
CA ARG A 147 -11.66 10.80 4.44
C ARG A 147 -11.89 10.49 2.96
N LEU A 148 -12.86 9.65 2.63
CA LEU A 148 -13.39 9.55 1.27
C LEU A 148 -14.66 10.40 1.12
N GLU A 149 -15.44 10.56 2.19
CA GLU A 149 -16.73 11.26 2.19
C GLU A 149 -16.63 12.79 2.36
N ASP A 150 -15.60 13.30 3.06
CA ASP A 150 -15.40 14.76 3.32
C ASP A 150 -15.06 15.64 2.11
#